data_AF-A0A7C4A9Z0-F1
#
_entry.id   AF-A0A7C4A9Z0-F1
#
_cell.length_a   1.000
_cell.length_b   1.000
_cell.length_c   1.000
_cell.angle_alpha   90.00
_cell.angle_beta   90.00
_cell.angle_gamma   90.00
#
_symmetry.space_group_name_H-M   'P 1'
#
loop_
_entity.id
_entity.type
_entity.pdbx_description
1 polymer ?
#
loop_
_entity_poly.entity_id
_entity_poly.type
_entity_poly.pdbx_seq_one_letter_code
_entity_poly.pdbx_strand_id
1 'polypeptide(L)'
;MNLLPLLVSGSVFRTAAWSAVSWLLCLQAASLVPGTLGASSSPRTWESPVIEIATPSPPPEWALWQRQLLDRLWPAVLEFVRRYTRPDGTLIWRKQWPGMDGSDDGYESFYNFALYYALGGPAEMNALAQRLWDAVTVQFTRYGQVYKEFDAYYDWMHHGEGYTAFYFFGLADPTSKRIRERAKRFAGLYLNEDPAAPNYDPRLKLVRSPITGSRGPRLVNSAEDWVTHREVLANYPLPYDDIPNVSQSKAWIDDAKFPFILQTMNERMMRGDVPLNLTATSLLLHAFMFTGEAKYRQWIEDYVTAWLERTRQNGGILPDNVGLSGRVGEYMGGKWWGGYYGWRWPHGLFNQVEATLIG
;
A
#
# COMPACT_ATOMS: atom_id res chain seq x y z
N MET A 1 -10.16 -31.69 -12.15
CA MET A 1 -9.69 -31.67 -10.75
C MET A 1 -9.28 -30.23 -10.44
N ASN A 2 -10.14 -29.51 -9.72
CA ASN A 2 -10.01 -28.08 -9.44
C ASN A 2 -9.09 -27.85 -8.23
N LEU A 3 -7.95 -27.20 -8.44
CA LEU A 3 -7.05 -26.70 -7.38
C LEU A 3 -7.12 -25.17 -7.34
N LEU A 4 -8.31 -24.63 -7.06
CA LEU A 4 -8.55 -23.18 -6.94
C LEU A 4 -8.69 -22.60 -5.51
N PRO A 5 -8.60 -23.33 -4.36
CA PRO A 5 -8.73 -22.67 -3.06
C PRO A 5 -7.41 -22.31 -2.33
N LEU A 6 -6.23 -22.49 -2.94
CA LEU A 6 -4.94 -22.29 -2.24
C LEU A 6 -4.31 -20.89 -2.36
N LEU A 7 -4.95 -19.94 -3.05
CA LEU A 7 -4.43 -18.56 -3.19
C LEU A 7 -4.94 -17.58 -2.11
N VAL A 8 -5.82 -18.02 -1.19
CA VAL A 8 -6.49 -17.11 -0.23
C VAL A 8 -5.86 -17.14 1.18
N SER A 9 -4.77 -17.87 1.42
CA SER A 9 -4.09 -17.87 2.73
C SER A 9 -2.58 -17.67 2.62
N GLY A 10 -2.15 -16.45 2.32
CA GLY A 10 -0.73 -16.05 2.22
C GLY A 10 -0.15 -15.42 3.48
N SER A 11 -0.74 -15.60 4.68
CA SER A 11 -0.34 -14.84 5.89
C SER A 11 1.10 -15.09 6.35
N VAL A 12 1.72 -16.20 5.95
CA VAL A 12 3.07 -16.58 6.44
C VAL A 12 4.21 -15.98 5.58
N PHE A 13 3.93 -15.53 4.36
CA PHE A 13 4.95 -14.88 3.49
C PHE A 13 4.92 -13.34 3.53
N ARG A 14 3.88 -12.75 4.15
CA ARG A 14 3.65 -11.29 4.20
C ARG A 14 4.65 -10.53 5.08
N THR A 15 5.27 -11.17 6.07
CA THR A 15 6.29 -10.54 6.94
C THR A 15 7.60 -10.22 6.21
N ALA A 16 7.98 -10.95 5.16
CA ALA A 16 9.28 -10.76 4.51
C ALA A 16 9.36 -9.53 3.58
N ALA A 17 8.26 -9.17 2.91
CA ALA A 17 8.21 -8.02 1.99
C ALA A 17 8.28 -6.67 2.75
N TRP A 18 7.57 -6.57 3.88
CA TRP A 18 7.63 -5.41 4.75
C TRP A 18 8.95 -5.31 5.54
N SER A 19 9.59 -6.45 5.81
CA SER A 19 10.93 -6.48 6.43
C SER A 19 11.95 -5.75 5.55
N ALA A 20 11.98 -5.98 4.24
CA ALA A 20 13.00 -5.38 3.36
C ALA A 20 12.92 -3.84 3.29
N VAL A 21 11.70 -3.28 3.32
CA VAL A 21 11.48 -1.81 3.37
C VAL A 21 11.80 -1.27 4.78
N SER A 22 11.44 -2.01 5.84
CA SER A 22 11.75 -1.65 7.22
C SER A 22 13.26 -1.66 7.51
N TRP A 23 14.03 -2.58 6.91
CA TRP A 23 15.50 -2.62 7.04
C TRP A 23 16.19 -1.42 6.39
N LEU A 24 15.64 -0.88 5.29
CA LEU A 24 16.14 0.35 4.66
C LEU A 24 15.87 1.60 5.51
N LEU A 25 14.78 1.63 6.28
CA LEU A 25 14.45 2.72 7.21
C LEU A 25 15.28 2.67 8.51
N CYS A 26 15.53 1.46 9.05
CA CYS A 26 16.34 1.29 10.27
C CYS A 26 17.80 1.73 10.10
N LEU A 27 18.37 1.67 8.89
CA LEU A 27 19.74 2.13 8.62
C LEU A 27 19.91 3.65 8.66
N GLN A 28 18.82 4.44 8.66
CA GLN A 28 18.88 5.91 8.82
C GLN A 28 18.54 6.37 10.25
N ALA A 29 17.80 5.59 11.04
CA ALA A 29 17.33 5.99 12.37
C ALA A 29 18.38 5.89 13.50
N ALA A 30 19.52 5.21 13.28
CA ALA A 30 20.53 4.95 14.33
C ALA A 30 21.39 6.17 14.75
N SER A 31 21.02 7.41 14.42
CA SER A 31 21.87 8.59 14.68
C SER A 31 21.24 9.73 15.48
N LEU A 32 20.09 9.52 16.13
CA LEU A 32 19.43 10.55 16.93
C LEU A 32 19.52 10.27 18.43
N VAL A 33 20.65 10.65 19.04
CA VAL A 33 20.73 10.95 20.48
C VAL A 33 20.61 12.48 20.63
N PRO A 34 19.67 13.01 21.44
CA PRO A 34 19.50 14.45 21.58
C PRO A 34 20.56 15.02 22.54
N GLY A 35 21.46 15.84 22.01
CA GLY A 35 22.43 16.63 22.78
C GLY A 35 22.40 18.10 22.35
N THR A 36 21.86 18.93 23.23
CA THR A 36 22.10 20.38 23.43
C THR A 36 22.22 21.30 22.21
N LEU A 37 21.25 22.22 22.10
CA LEU A 37 21.22 23.41 21.24
C LEU A 37 22.49 24.27 21.38
N GLY A 38 23.13 24.57 20.24
CA GLY A 38 24.08 25.67 20.12
C GLY A 38 25.31 25.35 19.26
N ALA A 39 25.20 25.54 17.94
CA ALA A 39 26.28 25.99 17.05
C ALA A 39 25.79 25.96 15.59
N SER A 40 26.18 26.97 14.81
CA SER A 40 26.07 26.97 13.35
C SER A 40 26.77 25.74 12.77
N SER A 41 26.01 24.73 12.33
CA SER A 41 26.58 23.58 11.63
C SER A 41 26.70 23.90 10.14
N SER A 42 27.93 24.11 9.69
CA SER A 42 28.31 23.85 8.30
C SER A 42 27.78 22.47 7.88
N PRO A 43 27.40 22.26 6.61
CA PRO A 43 26.94 20.95 6.15
C PRO A 43 27.99 19.90 6.51
N ARG A 44 27.62 18.91 7.34
CA ARG A 44 28.49 17.77 7.59
C ARG A 44 28.75 17.13 6.23
N THR A 45 30.00 17.05 5.82
CA THR A 45 30.39 16.13 4.75
C THR A 45 30.53 14.77 5.40
N TRP A 46 29.61 13.85 5.11
CA TRP A 46 29.78 12.45 5.48
C TRP A 46 30.91 11.90 4.61
N GLU A 47 32.14 11.90 5.12
CA GLU A 47 33.20 11.08 4.54
C GLU A 47 32.82 9.62 4.81
N SER A 48 32.25 8.96 3.81
CA SER A 48 31.97 7.53 3.89
C SER A 48 33.30 6.79 4.10
N PRO A 49 33.46 5.98 5.15
CA PRO A 49 34.67 5.21 5.35
C PRO A 49 34.91 4.31 4.13
N VAL A 50 36.08 4.44 3.51
CA VAL A 50 36.48 3.57 2.40
C VAL A 50 36.93 2.24 3.01
N ILE A 51 36.11 1.21 2.83
CA ILE A 51 36.46 -0.16 3.20
C ILE A 51 37.21 -0.78 2.03
N GLU A 52 38.52 -0.99 2.19
CA GLU A 52 39.34 -1.68 1.20
C GLU A 52 39.34 -3.19 1.49
N ILE A 53 38.81 -3.98 0.54
CA ILE A 53 38.81 -5.44 0.61
C ILE A 53 39.93 -5.94 -0.31
N ALA A 54 41.11 -6.19 0.25
CA ALA A 54 42.30 -6.59 -0.52
C ALA A 54 42.56 -8.11 -0.53
N THR A 55 41.83 -8.89 0.27
CA THR A 55 42.07 -10.34 0.42
C THR A 55 41.14 -11.15 -0.48
N PRO A 56 41.65 -11.89 -1.48
CA PRO A 56 40.83 -12.82 -2.24
C PRO A 56 40.32 -13.96 -1.36
N SER A 57 39.05 -14.34 -1.51
CA SER A 57 38.44 -15.50 -0.87
C SER A 57 37.59 -16.25 -1.90
N PRO A 58 37.50 -17.59 -1.86
CA PRO A 58 36.48 -18.30 -2.62
C PRO A 58 35.08 -17.82 -2.22
N PRO A 59 34.10 -17.84 -3.15
CA PRO A 59 32.73 -17.46 -2.81
C PRO A 59 32.17 -18.43 -1.76
N PRO A 60 31.46 -17.92 -0.74
CA PRO A 60 30.83 -18.77 0.26
C PRO A 60 29.73 -19.62 -0.38
N GLU A 61 29.44 -20.77 0.22
CA GLU A 61 28.48 -21.75 -0.33
C GLU A 61 27.08 -21.14 -0.57
N TRP A 62 26.60 -20.29 0.34
CA TRP A 62 25.29 -19.63 0.18
C TRP A 62 25.20 -18.78 -1.10
N ALA A 63 26.30 -18.17 -1.54
CA ALA A 63 26.32 -17.36 -2.76
C ALA A 63 26.20 -18.25 -4.01
N LEU A 64 26.81 -19.44 -3.98
CA LEU A 64 26.66 -20.43 -5.04
C LEU A 64 25.21 -20.94 -5.11
N TRP A 65 24.59 -21.24 -3.97
CA TRP A 65 23.18 -21.64 -3.92
C TRP A 65 22.24 -20.53 -4.38
N GLN A 66 22.49 -19.28 -4.00
CA GLN A 66 21.72 -18.14 -4.49
C GLN A 66 21.82 -18.02 -6.01
N ARG A 67 23.01 -18.15 -6.60
CA ARG A 67 23.16 -18.14 -8.06
C ARG A 67 22.40 -19.27 -8.73
N GLN A 68 22.49 -20.50 -8.20
CA GLN A 68 21.73 -21.61 -8.73
C GLN A 68 20.21 -21.36 -8.65
N LEU A 69 19.72 -20.84 -7.52
CA LEU A 69 18.31 -20.48 -7.38
C LEU A 69 17.89 -19.45 -8.43
N LEU A 70 18.64 -18.36 -8.56
CA LEU A 70 18.37 -17.31 -9.54
C LEU A 70 18.35 -17.88 -10.96
N ASP A 71 19.27 -18.75 -11.33
CA ASP A 71 19.30 -19.35 -12.68
C ASP A 71 18.09 -20.27 -12.94
N ARG A 72 17.57 -20.94 -11.90
CA ARG A 72 16.38 -21.82 -12.01
C ARG A 72 15.05 -21.06 -11.99
N LEU A 73 15.01 -19.85 -11.43
CA LEU A 73 13.80 -19.03 -11.42
C LEU A 73 13.40 -18.58 -12.84
N TRP A 74 14.36 -18.29 -13.72
CA TRP A 74 14.05 -17.76 -15.04
C TRP A 74 13.16 -18.67 -15.91
N PRO A 75 13.50 -19.97 -16.12
CA PRO A 75 12.61 -20.88 -16.82
C PRO A 75 11.23 -21.03 -16.17
N ALA A 76 11.16 -20.98 -14.83
CA ALA A 76 9.89 -21.05 -14.11
C ALA A 76 9.02 -19.81 -14.32
N VAL A 77 9.63 -18.61 -14.34
CA VAL A 77 8.96 -17.35 -14.70
C VAL A 77 8.38 -17.45 -16.11
N LEU A 78 9.16 -17.91 -17.09
CA LEU A 78 8.69 -18.02 -18.46
C LEU A 78 7.51 -18.99 -18.60
N GLU A 79 7.57 -20.13 -17.92
CA GLU A 79 6.46 -21.08 -17.90
C GLU A 79 5.21 -20.49 -17.22
N PHE A 80 5.38 -19.80 -16.09
CA PHE A 80 4.29 -19.11 -15.41
C PHE A 80 3.62 -18.09 -16.32
N VAL A 81 4.40 -17.18 -16.92
CA VAL A 81 3.88 -16.16 -17.83
C VAL A 81 3.17 -16.80 -19.02
N ARG A 82 3.77 -17.81 -19.66
CA ARG A 82 3.17 -18.53 -20.79
C ARG A 82 1.83 -19.18 -20.42
N ARG A 83 1.71 -19.70 -19.20
CA ARG A 83 0.52 -20.43 -18.73
C ARG A 83 -0.62 -19.52 -18.31
N TYR A 84 -0.31 -18.38 -17.69
CA TYR A 84 -1.32 -17.54 -17.02
C TYR A 84 -1.58 -16.20 -17.71
N THR A 85 -0.85 -15.87 -18.78
CA THR A 85 -1.04 -14.65 -19.56
C THR A 85 -1.37 -14.94 -21.02
N ARG A 86 -2.09 -14.01 -21.65
CA ARG A 86 -2.27 -13.97 -23.10
C ARG A 86 -1.02 -13.39 -23.77
N PRO A 87 -0.88 -13.50 -25.11
CA PRO A 87 0.27 -12.93 -25.82
C PRO A 87 0.49 -11.43 -25.55
N ASP A 88 -0.59 -10.66 -25.34
CA ASP A 88 -0.54 -9.23 -25.02
C ASP A 88 -0.10 -8.92 -23.57
N GLY A 89 0.10 -9.96 -22.74
CA GLY A 89 0.50 -9.84 -21.33
C GLY A 89 -0.68 -9.77 -20.35
N THR A 90 -1.92 -9.65 -20.82
CA THR A 90 -3.09 -9.65 -19.92
C THR A 90 -3.28 -11.02 -19.28
N LEU A 91 -3.75 -11.04 -18.03
CA LEU A 91 -4.01 -12.27 -17.30
C LEU A 91 -5.15 -13.06 -17.94
N ILE A 92 -5.01 -14.38 -18.02
CA ILE A 92 -6.09 -15.31 -18.35
C ILE A 92 -7.03 -15.36 -17.14
N TRP A 93 -7.92 -14.37 -17.08
CA TRP A 93 -8.82 -14.09 -15.96
C TRP A 93 -10.26 -13.95 -16.44
N ARG A 94 -11.12 -13.36 -15.61
CA ARG A 94 -12.52 -13.02 -15.90
C ARG A 94 -12.67 -12.08 -17.10
N LYS A 95 -13.87 -12.03 -17.69
CA LYS A 95 -14.18 -11.07 -18.78
C LYS A 95 -14.65 -9.71 -18.27
N GLN A 96 -15.19 -9.68 -17.05
CA GLN A 96 -15.68 -8.50 -16.34
C GLN A 96 -15.39 -8.69 -14.85
N TRP A 97 -15.28 -7.58 -14.13
CA TRP A 97 -15.01 -7.58 -12.70
C TRP A 97 -15.89 -6.51 -12.00
N PRO A 98 -16.67 -6.89 -10.98
CA PRO A 98 -17.55 -5.95 -10.28
C PRO A 98 -16.84 -5.31 -9.07
N GLY A 99 -17.41 -4.21 -8.56
CA GLY A 99 -16.93 -3.58 -7.33
C GLY A 99 -15.63 -2.80 -7.49
N MET A 100 -15.04 -2.41 -6.36
CA MET A 100 -13.80 -1.60 -6.32
C MET A 100 -12.51 -2.43 -6.11
N ASP A 101 -12.68 -3.65 -5.61
CA ASP A 101 -11.66 -4.62 -5.20
C ASP A 101 -10.93 -5.28 -6.39
N GLY A 102 -9.78 -5.91 -6.15
CA GLY A 102 -9.22 -7.00 -6.96
C GLY A 102 -8.16 -6.61 -7.99
N SER A 103 -7.82 -5.33 -8.13
CA SER A 103 -6.73 -4.89 -9.02
C SER A 103 -5.34 -5.22 -8.47
N ASP A 104 -5.20 -5.19 -7.15
CA ASP A 104 -4.06 -5.63 -6.37
C ASP A 104 -3.67 -7.08 -6.70
N ASP A 105 -4.61 -8.04 -6.69
CA ASP A 105 -4.38 -9.44 -7.11
C ASP A 105 -3.72 -9.54 -8.50
N GLY A 106 -4.15 -8.66 -9.40
CA GLY A 106 -3.61 -8.55 -10.75
C GLY A 106 -2.14 -8.14 -10.76
N TYR A 107 -1.80 -7.11 -10.00
CA TYR A 107 -0.42 -6.60 -9.91
C TYR A 107 0.49 -7.53 -9.08
N GLU A 108 -0.04 -8.13 -8.02
CA GLU A 108 0.64 -9.12 -7.17
C GLU A 108 1.12 -10.34 -7.94
N SER A 109 0.42 -10.71 -9.01
CA SER A 109 0.84 -11.82 -9.86
C SER A 109 2.29 -11.69 -10.36
N PHE A 110 2.87 -10.47 -10.35
CA PHE A 110 4.21 -10.18 -10.85
C PHE A 110 5.08 -9.37 -9.87
N TYR A 111 4.70 -9.20 -8.59
CA TYR A 111 5.33 -8.18 -7.73
C TYR A 111 6.85 -8.36 -7.54
N ASN A 112 7.34 -9.59 -7.43
CA ASN A 112 8.77 -9.89 -7.24
C ASN A 112 9.59 -9.86 -8.52
N PHE A 113 9.01 -9.61 -9.68
CA PHE A 113 9.71 -9.78 -10.95
C PHE A 113 10.84 -8.76 -11.13
N ALA A 114 10.58 -7.49 -10.78
CA ALA A 114 11.60 -6.45 -10.81
C ALA A 114 12.66 -6.63 -9.71
N LEU A 115 12.26 -7.14 -8.53
CA LEU A 115 13.21 -7.48 -7.47
C LEU A 115 14.15 -8.61 -7.90
N TYR A 116 13.61 -9.64 -8.57
CA TYR A 116 14.41 -10.74 -9.09
C TYR A 116 15.48 -10.25 -10.08
N TYR A 117 15.14 -9.31 -10.96
CA TYR A 117 16.13 -8.63 -11.79
C TYR A 117 17.20 -7.93 -10.94
N ALA A 118 16.79 -7.11 -9.96
CA ALA A 118 17.71 -6.37 -9.10
C ALA A 118 18.66 -7.27 -8.28
N LEU A 119 18.22 -8.49 -7.94
CA LEU A 119 19.03 -9.51 -7.26
C LEU A 119 20.00 -10.27 -8.19
N GLY A 120 20.04 -9.94 -9.48
CA GLY A 120 20.95 -10.54 -10.47
C GLY A 120 20.30 -11.59 -11.37
N GLY A 121 18.98 -11.52 -11.58
CA GLY A 121 18.29 -12.26 -12.64
C GLY A 121 18.63 -11.75 -14.06
N PRO A 122 18.13 -12.40 -15.11
CA PRO A 122 18.38 -12.02 -16.51
C PRO A 122 17.94 -10.59 -16.84
N ALA A 123 18.62 -9.95 -17.80
CA ALA A 123 18.35 -8.55 -18.16
C ALA A 123 16.93 -8.31 -18.68
N GLU A 124 16.37 -9.30 -19.37
CA GLU A 124 15.01 -9.29 -19.92
C GLU A 124 13.93 -9.23 -18.84
N MET A 125 14.27 -9.60 -17.61
CA MET A 125 13.34 -9.71 -16.50
C MET A 125 12.71 -8.36 -16.13
N ASN A 126 13.47 -7.26 -16.13
CA ASN A 126 12.93 -5.93 -15.85
C ASN A 126 11.94 -5.48 -16.92
N ALA A 127 12.27 -5.69 -18.20
CA ALA A 127 11.39 -5.34 -19.31
C ALA A 127 10.10 -6.19 -19.28
N LEU A 128 10.20 -7.47 -18.97
CA LEU A 128 9.07 -8.36 -18.79
C LEU A 128 8.16 -7.91 -17.65
N ALA A 129 8.73 -7.60 -16.49
CA ALA A 129 8.00 -7.13 -15.31
C ALA A 129 7.16 -5.88 -15.62
N GLN A 130 7.78 -4.87 -16.24
CA GLN A 130 7.09 -3.64 -16.59
C GLN A 130 6.01 -3.86 -17.66
N ARG A 131 6.26 -4.72 -18.66
CA ARG A 131 5.25 -5.06 -19.69
C ARG A 131 4.02 -5.70 -19.07
N LEU A 132 4.21 -6.65 -18.15
CA LEU A 132 3.12 -7.36 -17.48
C LEU A 132 2.34 -6.42 -16.55
N TRP A 133 3.04 -5.57 -15.80
CA TRP A 133 2.41 -4.53 -14.99
C TRP A 133 1.55 -3.59 -15.86
N ASP A 134 2.08 -3.09 -16.99
CA ASP A 134 1.31 -2.26 -17.92
C ASP A 134 0.09 -3.00 -18.50
N ALA A 135 0.21 -4.29 -18.79
CA ALA A 135 -0.90 -5.11 -19.29
C ALA A 135 -2.00 -5.30 -18.24
N VAL A 136 -1.63 -5.50 -16.98
CA VAL A 136 -2.57 -5.52 -15.83
C VAL A 136 -3.26 -4.17 -15.71
N THR A 137 -2.52 -3.05 -15.76
CA THR A 137 -3.09 -1.70 -15.73
C THR A 137 -4.14 -1.50 -16.82
N VAL A 138 -3.85 -1.92 -18.06
CA VAL A 138 -4.82 -1.85 -19.17
C VAL A 138 -6.04 -2.73 -18.91
N GLN A 139 -5.85 -3.95 -18.41
CA GLN A 139 -6.94 -4.88 -18.13
C GLN A 139 -7.88 -4.34 -17.05
N PHE A 140 -7.35 -3.85 -15.93
CA PHE A 140 -8.18 -3.30 -14.84
C PHE A 140 -8.73 -1.91 -15.15
N THR A 141 -8.11 -1.17 -16.08
CA THR A 141 -8.74 0.04 -16.65
C THR A 141 -10.02 -0.32 -17.42
N ARG A 142 -10.02 -1.44 -18.16
CA ARG A 142 -11.21 -1.91 -18.90
C ARG A 142 -12.32 -2.42 -17.96
N TYR A 143 -11.96 -3.00 -16.82
CA TYR A 143 -12.94 -3.40 -15.82
C TYR A 143 -13.50 -2.20 -15.03
N GLY A 144 -12.71 -1.13 -14.89
CA GLY A 144 -13.13 0.13 -14.28
C GLY A 144 -12.50 0.43 -12.91
N GLN A 145 -11.75 -0.52 -12.33
CA GLN A 145 -11.08 -0.33 -11.04
C GLN A 145 -9.88 0.61 -11.15
N VAL A 146 -9.19 0.66 -12.30
CA VAL A 146 -8.04 1.54 -12.52
C VAL A 146 -8.42 2.76 -13.37
N TYR A 147 -7.95 3.94 -12.97
CA TYR A 147 -8.10 5.20 -13.68
C TYR A 147 -6.80 6.02 -13.60
N LYS A 148 -6.33 6.59 -14.72
CA LYS A 148 -5.02 7.29 -14.78
C LYS A 148 -3.85 6.44 -14.23
N GLU A 149 -3.83 5.14 -14.55
CA GLU A 149 -2.81 4.16 -14.13
C GLU A 149 -2.74 3.84 -12.62
N PHE A 150 -3.66 4.37 -11.81
CA PHE A 150 -3.79 4.09 -10.39
C PHE A 150 -5.23 3.69 -10.09
N ASP A 151 -5.48 2.97 -9.01
CA ASP A 151 -6.85 2.59 -8.64
C ASP A 151 -7.74 3.83 -8.49
N ALA A 152 -8.94 3.75 -9.05
CA ALA A 152 -9.93 4.79 -8.99
C ALA A 152 -10.20 5.19 -7.54
N TYR A 153 -10.40 4.17 -6.70
CA TYR A 153 -10.45 4.28 -5.25
C TYR A 153 -10.34 2.87 -4.65
N TYR A 154 -9.46 2.71 -3.66
CA TYR A 154 -9.38 1.51 -2.81
C TYR A 154 -8.71 1.88 -1.47
N ASP A 155 -8.48 0.90 -0.59
CA ASP A 155 -7.77 1.15 0.66
C ASP A 155 -6.26 0.94 0.55
N TRP A 156 -5.56 1.51 1.50
CA TRP A 156 -4.11 1.58 1.51
C TRP A 156 -3.40 0.26 1.87
N MET A 157 -4.13 -0.73 2.39
CA MET A 157 -3.60 -2.08 2.55
C MET A 157 -3.40 -2.67 1.15
N HIS A 158 -4.47 -2.71 0.36
CA HIS A 158 -4.44 -3.28 -0.99
C HIS A 158 -3.66 -2.44 -2.00
N HIS A 159 -3.67 -1.09 -1.89
CA HIS A 159 -2.72 -0.26 -2.67
C HIS A 159 -1.27 -0.66 -2.38
N GLY A 160 -0.94 -0.90 -1.11
CA GLY A 160 0.38 -1.34 -0.69
C GLY A 160 0.77 -2.68 -1.33
N GLU A 161 -0.14 -3.65 -1.32
CA GLU A 161 0.09 -4.96 -1.94
C GLU A 161 0.28 -4.83 -3.46
N GLY A 162 -0.67 -4.19 -4.15
CA GLY A 162 -0.66 -4.03 -5.60
C GLY A 162 0.52 -3.22 -6.15
N TYR A 163 0.98 -2.19 -5.44
CA TYR A 163 2.07 -1.33 -5.92
C TYR A 163 3.47 -1.73 -5.45
N THR A 164 3.63 -2.87 -4.80
CA THR A 164 4.95 -3.37 -4.40
C THR A 164 5.91 -3.47 -5.61
N ALA A 165 5.43 -3.99 -6.75
CA ALA A 165 6.20 -4.07 -7.99
C ALA A 165 6.69 -2.69 -8.47
N PHE A 166 5.86 -1.66 -8.27
CA PHE A 166 6.12 -0.32 -8.74
C PHE A 166 7.35 0.30 -8.06
N TYR A 167 7.51 0.08 -6.76
CA TYR A 167 8.71 0.51 -6.02
C TYR A 167 9.97 -0.23 -6.48
N PHE A 168 9.86 -1.53 -6.78
CA PHE A 168 10.99 -2.30 -7.31
C PHE A 168 11.41 -1.88 -8.72
N PHE A 169 10.55 -1.25 -9.53
CA PHE A 169 11.00 -0.69 -10.80
C PHE A 169 12.02 0.44 -10.61
N GLY A 170 11.88 1.27 -9.58
CA GLY A 170 12.87 2.30 -9.25
C GLY A 170 14.17 1.72 -8.71
N LEU A 171 14.09 0.63 -7.94
CA LEU A 171 15.27 -0.12 -7.51
C LEU A 171 16.00 -0.77 -8.69
N ALA A 172 15.25 -1.36 -9.61
CA ALA A 172 15.78 -2.02 -10.81
C ALA A 172 16.42 -1.04 -11.78
N ASP A 173 15.79 0.11 -12.04
CA ASP A 173 16.30 1.14 -12.93
C ASP A 173 15.98 2.54 -12.39
N PRO A 174 16.89 3.15 -11.61
CA PRO A 174 16.71 4.49 -11.06
C PRO A 174 16.76 5.59 -12.14
N THR A 175 17.14 5.27 -13.38
CA THR A 175 17.21 6.22 -14.49
C THR A 175 15.94 6.26 -15.34
N SER A 176 14.97 5.39 -15.05
CA SER A 176 13.74 5.27 -15.83
C SER A 176 12.88 6.53 -15.76
N LYS A 177 12.87 7.30 -16.86
CA LYS A 177 12.03 8.50 -17.00
C LYS A 177 10.54 8.18 -16.85
N ARG A 178 10.09 7.03 -17.37
CA ARG A 178 8.69 6.61 -17.31
C ARG A 178 8.25 6.36 -15.86
N ILE A 179 9.04 5.62 -15.10
CA ILE A 179 8.73 5.31 -13.70
C ILE A 179 8.85 6.57 -12.84
N ARG A 180 9.86 7.43 -13.09
CA ARG A 180 9.97 8.74 -12.44
C ARG A 180 8.71 9.60 -12.64
N GLU A 181 8.19 9.70 -13.86
CA GLU A 181 6.97 10.49 -14.11
C GLU A 181 5.72 9.84 -13.49
N ARG A 182 5.63 8.50 -13.43
CA ARG A 182 4.58 7.82 -12.65
C ARG A 182 4.69 8.14 -11.16
N ALA A 183 5.89 8.07 -10.59
CA ALA A 183 6.13 8.34 -9.17
C ALA A 183 5.67 9.76 -8.80
N LYS A 184 6.04 10.74 -9.62
CA LYS A 184 5.56 12.13 -9.46
C LYS A 184 4.04 12.24 -9.55
N ARG A 185 3.40 11.61 -10.55
CA ARG A 185 1.93 11.65 -10.70
C ARG A 185 1.20 11.00 -9.54
N PHE A 186 1.65 9.83 -9.08
CA PHE A 186 1.00 9.11 -7.98
C PHE A 186 1.18 9.83 -6.65
N ALA A 187 2.37 10.38 -6.39
CA ALA A 187 2.58 11.31 -5.28
C ALA A 187 1.68 12.56 -5.38
N GLY A 188 1.48 13.08 -6.59
CA GLY A 188 0.60 14.20 -6.90
C GLY A 188 -0.86 14.01 -6.46
N LEU A 189 -1.33 12.76 -6.36
CA LEU A 189 -2.67 12.42 -5.85
C LEU A 189 -2.86 12.77 -4.37
N TYR A 190 -1.77 12.90 -3.61
CA TYR A 190 -1.77 13.24 -2.17
C TYR A 190 -1.17 14.61 -1.89
N LEU A 191 -0.53 15.23 -2.88
CA LEU A 191 -0.12 16.64 -2.87
C LEU A 191 -1.21 17.57 -3.41
N ASN A 192 -2.37 17.04 -3.81
CA ASN A 192 -3.44 17.77 -4.50
C ASN A 192 -2.99 18.44 -5.81
N GLU A 193 -2.02 17.86 -6.50
CA GLU A 193 -1.56 18.33 -7.82
C GLU A 193 -2.54 17.93 -8.93
N ASP A 194 -3.41 16.95 -8.67
CA ASP A 194 -4.55 16.59 -9.53
C ASP A 194 -5.86 17.10 -8.91
N PRO A 195 -6.51 18.14 -9.47
CA PRO A 195 -7.77 18.67 -8.96
C PRO A 195 -8.92 17.66 -8.94
N ALA A 196 -8.85 16.60 -9.74
CA ALA A 196 -9.85 15.53 -9.76
C ALA A 196 -9.67 14.51 -8.63
N ALA A 197 -8.55 14.55 -7.89
CA ALA A 197 -8.24 13.63 -6.81
C ALA A 197 -7.83 14.37 -5.52
N PRO A 198 -8.74 15.13 -4.88
CA PRO A 198 -8.44 15.88 -3.66
C PRO A 198 -8.41 14.95 -2.43
N ASN A 199 -7.49 13.99 -2.39
CA ASN A 199 -7.39 12.98 -1.33
C ASN A 199 -6.94 13.56 0.01
N TYR A 200 -6.20 14.66 0.00
CA TYR A 200 -5.52 15.21 1.18
C TYR A 200 -6.06 16.59 1.56
N ASP A 201 -6.24 16.85 2.86
CA ASP A 201 -6.45 18.19 3.41
C ASP A 201 -5.10 18.73 3.94
N PRO A 202 -4.47 19.71 3.28
CA PRO A 202 -3.16 20.22 3.68
C PRO A 202 -3.19 21.09 4.94
N ARG A 203 -4.35 21.62 5.32
CA ARG A 203 -4.50 22.42 6.53
C ARG A 203 -4.60 21.54 7.76
N LEU A 204 -5.36 20.44 7.66
CA LEU A 204 -5.54 19.49 8.76
C LEU A 204 -4.54 18.33 8.73
N LYS A 205 -3.74 18.23 7.66
CA LYS A 205 -2.76 17.16 7.43
C LYS A 205 -3.40 15.78 7.57
N LEU A 206 -4.46 15.55 6.79
CA LEU A 206 -5.21 14.28 6.83
C LEU A 206 -5.63 13.81 5.45
N VAL A 207 -5.70 12.50 5.27
CA VAL A 207 -6.30 11.85 4.10
C VAL A 207 -7.80 11.70 4.36
N ARG A 208 -8.63 12.09 3.38
CA ARG A 208 -10.05 12.43 3.61
C ARG A 208 -11.00 11.22 3.66
N SER A 209 -10.52 10.03 3.33
CA SER A 209 -11.27 8.77 3.41
C SER A 209 -10.29 7.61 3.66
N PRO A 210 -10.71 6.49 4.25
CA PRO A 210 -9.96 5.24 4.17
C PRO A 210 -9.87 4.68 2.75
N ILE A 211 -10.81 5.07 1.88
CA ILE A 211 -10.92 4.61 0.50
C ILE A 211 -10.57 5.80 -0.42
N THR A 212 -9.40 5.75 -1.06
CA THR A 212 -8.84 6.86 -1.84
C THR A 212 -8.19 6.37 -3.13
N GLY A 213 -7.97 7.28 -4.08
CA GLY A 213 -7.33 6.92 -5.35
C GLY A 213 -7.32 8.05 -6.36
N SER A 214 -7.17 7.69 -7.64
CA SER A 214 -7.08 8.63 -8.76
C SER A 214 -8.38 9.35 -9.11
N ARG A 215 -9.51 8.96 -8.51
CA ARG A 215 -10.79 9.70 -8.54
C ARG A 215 -11.08 10.46 -7.25
N GLY A 216 -10.10 10.56 -6.35
CA GLY A 216 -10.24 11.24 -5.07
C GLY A 216 -10.82 10.35 -3.95
N PRO A 217 -11.18 10.96 -2.82
CA PRO A 217 -11.67 10.23 -1.65
C PRO A 217 -13.10 9.74 -1.87
N ARG A 218 -13.33 8.44 -1.64
CA ARG A 218 -14.66 7.83 -1.66
C ARG A 218 -15.30 8.01 -0.29
N LEU A 219 -16.13 9.04 -0.16
CA LEU A 219 -16.80 9.40 1.10
C LEU A 219 -18.08 8.60 1.38
N VAL A 220 -18.64 7.99 0.32
CA VAL A 220 -19.85 7.17 0.36
C VAL A 220 -19.62 5.98 -0.58
N ASN A 221 -19.71 4.77 -0.04
CA ASN A 221 -19.67 3.54 -0.81
C ASN A 221 -21.08 3.11 -1.21
N SER A 222 -21.15 2.48 -2.37
CA SER A 222 -22.33 1.84 -2.92
C SER A 222 -22.37 0.36 -2.53
N ALA A 223 -23.49 -0.32 -2.80
CA ALA A 223 -23.57 -1.76 -2.59
C ALA A 223 -22.64 -2.54 -3.52
N GLU A 224 -22.41 -2.02 -4.74
CA GLU A 224 -21.49 -2.63 -5.70
C GLU A 224 -20.04 -2.60 -5.19
N ASP A 225 -19.61 -1.53 -4.52
CA ASP A 225 -18.25 -1.40 -3.99
C ASP A 225 -17.87 -2.57 -3.05
N TRP A 226 -18.85 -3.15 -2.34
CA TRP A 226 -18.64 -4.23 -1.37
C TRP A 226 -18.94 -5.63 -1.90
N VAL A 227 -19.42 -5.78 -3.14
CA VAL A 227 -20.00 -7.03 -3.62
C VAL A 227 -19.06 -8.25 -3.50
N THR A 228 -17.76 -8.05 -3.73
CA THR A 228 -16.72 -9.09 -3.60
C THR A 228 -16.40 -9.43 -2.15
N HIS A 229 -16.57 -8.47 -1.24
CA HIS A 229 -16.21 -8.59 0.17
C HIS A 229 -17.32 -9.25 1.01
N ARG A 230 -18.59 -9.17 0.58
CA ARG A 230 -19.76 -9.60 1.38
C ARG A 230 -19.64 -11.04 1.89
N GLU A 231 -19.29 -11.97 1.02
CA GLU A 231 -19.13 -13.40 1.37
C GLU A 231 -18.01 -13.63 2.38
N VAL A 232 -16.90 -12.91 2.25
CA VAL A 232 -15.76 -13.00 3.15
C VAL A 232 -16.12 -12.42 4.52
N LEU A 233 -16.67 -11.20 4.55
CA LEU A 233 -17.03 -10.47 5.77
C LEU A 233 -18.17 -11.10 6.55
N ALA A 234 -19.01 -11.93 5.91
CA ALA A 234 -20.02 -12.72 6.60
C ALA A 234 -19.44 -13.73 7.61
N ASN A 235 -18.13 -13.98 7.56
CA ASN A 235 -17.41 -14.88 8.47
C ASN A 235 -16.60 -14.14 9.56
N TYR A 236 -16.71 -12.81 9.61
CA TYR A 236 -16.08 -11.97 10.63
C TYR A 236 -17.13 -11.25 11.49
N PRO A 237 -16.79 -10.73 12.68
CA PRO A 237 -17.70 -9.91 13.47
C PRO A 237 -18.29 -8.73 12.68
N LEU A 238 -19.50 -8.31 13.02
CA LEU A 238 -20.09 -7.09 12.46
C LEU A 238 -19.19 -5.87 12.75
N PRO A 239 -19.16 -4.88 11.84
CA PRO A 239 -18.35 -3.68 12.04
C PRO A 239 -18.80 -2.91 13.29
N TYR A 240 -20.09 -2.99 13.65
CA TYR A 240 -20.67 -2.43 14.87
C TYR A 240 -21.75 -3.36 15.44
N ASP A 241 -21.97 -3.32 16.77
CA ASP A 241 -23.00 -4.14 17.44
C ASP A 241 -24.37 -3.46 17.44
N ASP A 242 -24.41 -2.13 17.23
CA ASP A 242 -25.60 -1.28 17.31
C ASP A 242 -26.20 -0.98 15.92
N ILE A 243 -25.98 -1.85 14.93
CA ILE A 243 -26.54 -1.68 13.59
C ILE A 243 -28.06 -1.99 13.63
N PRO A 244 -28.93 -1.05 13.22
CA PRO A 244 -30.37 -1.30 13.20
C PRO A 244 -30.73 -2.54 12.38
N ASN A 245 -31.62 -3.38 12.92
CA ASN A 245 -32.14 -4.60 12.27
C ASN A 245 -31.09 -5.67 11.94
N VAL A 246 -29.86 -5.57 12.48
CA VAL A 246 -28.76 -6.48 12.21
C VAL A 246 -28.12 -6.92 13.52
N SER A 247 -28.10 -8.24 13.77
CA SER A 247 -27.54 -8.83 15.00
C SER A 247 -26.49 -9.91 14.74
N GLN A 248 -26.24 -10.28 13.49
CA GLN A 248 -25.30 -11.33 13.11
C GLN A 248 -24.63 -11.05 11.77
N SER A 249 -23.39 -11.53 11.61
CA SER A 249 -22.55 -11.31 10.42
C SER A 249 -23.13 -11.88 9.13
N LYS A 250 -24.01 -12.89 9.19
CA LYS A 250 -24.72 -13.37 8.00
C LYS A 250 -25.56 -12.29 7.30
N ALA A 251 -25.84 -11.18 7.97
CA ALA A 251 -26.47 -10.01 7.34
C ALA A 251 -25.63 -9.39 6.19
N TRP A 252 -24.32 -9.64 6.12
CA TRP A 252 -23.49 -9.22 4.99
C TRP A 252 -23.98 -9.79 3.66
N ILE A 253 -24.45 -11.04 3.63
CA ILE A 253 -24.92 -11.74 2.41
C ILE A 253 -26.45 -11.78 2.29
N ASP A 254 -27.17 -11.10 3.19
CA ASP A 254 -28.62 -10.95 3.13
C ASP A 254 -28.95 -9.61 2.48
N ASP A 255 -29.50 -9.63 1.26
CA ASP A 255 -29.79 -8.42 0.49
C ASP A 255 -30.80 -7.48 1.16
N ALA A 256 -31.70 -8.00 2.02
CA ALA A 256 -32.64 -7.18 2.76
C ALA A 256 -31.98 -6.48 3.96
N LYS A 257 -30.87 -7.02 4.48
CA LYS A 257 -30.19 -6.50 5.68
C LYS A 257 -28.90 -5.73 5.39
N PHE A 258 -28.19 -6.07 4.31
CA PHE A 258 -26.95 -5.41 3.93
C PHE A 258 -27.07 -3.86 3.82
N PRO A 259 -28.19 -3.26 3.35
CA PRO A 259 -28.34 -1.81 3.35
C PRO A 259 -28.15 -1.14 4.72
N PHE A 260 -28.51 -1.80 5.82
CA PHE A 260 -28.30 -1.26 7.18
C PHE A 260 -26.81 -1.25 7.56
N ILE A 261 -26.06 -2.28 7.16
CA ILE A 261 -24.59 -2.32 7.33
C ILE A 261 -23.95 -1.20 6.52
N LEU A 262 -24.27 -1.12 5.22
CA LEU A 262 -23.72 -0.12 4.31
C LEU A 262 -23.99 1.30 4.78
N GLN A 263 -25.22 1.60 5.20
CA GLN A 263 -25.59 2.90 5.75
C GLN A 263 -24.74 3.23 6.98
N THR A 264 -24.65 2.30 7.94
CA THR A 264 -23.88 2.53 9.17
C THR A 264 -22.38 2.76 8.87
N MET A 265 -21.80 2.02 7.92
CA MET A 265 -20.41 2.22 7.50
C MET A 265 -20.20 3.57 6.81
N ASN A 266 -21.11 3.99 5.93
CA ASN A 266 -21.02 5.31 5.27
C ASN A 266 -21.13 6.45 6.28
N GLU A 267 -21.99 6.31 7.30
CA GLU A 267 -22.15 7.31 8.34
C GLU A 267 -20.90 7.41 9.24
N ARG A 268 -20.29 6.28 9.57
CA ARG A 268 -19.32 6.20 10.68
C ARG A 268 -17.87 5.97 10.26
N MET A 269 -17.64 5.32 9.12
CA MET A 269 -16.36 4.70 8.78
C MET A 269 -15.72 5.25 7.50
N MET A 270 -16.52 5.60 6.48
CA MET A 270 -16.01 5.93 5.13
C MET A 270 -15.58 7.39 4.95
N ARG A 271 -15.50 8.16 6.04
CA ARG A 271 -15.19 9.60 6.01
C ARG A 271 -14.12 9.92 7.04
N GLY A 272 -13.12 10.69 6.61
CA GLY A 272 -12.00 11.05 7.46
C GLY A 272 -10.82 10.09 7.31
N ASP A 273 -9.86 10.22 8.21
CA ASP A 273 -8.56 9.57 8.14
C ASP A 273 -8.47 8.39 9.09
N VAL A 274 -7.64 7.42 8.70
CA VAL A 274 -7.34 6.20 9.47
C VAL A 274 -5.83 5.95 9.42
N PRO A 275 -5.22 5.31 10.42
CA PRO A 275 -3.78 5.07 10.44
C PRO A 275 -3.27 4.28 9.23
N LEU A 276 -4.11 3.44 8.63
CA LEU A 276 -3.78 2.71 7.41
C LEU A 276 -3.28 3.63 6.28
N ASN A 277 -3.80 4.86 6.18
CA ASN A 277 -3.40 5.82 5.16
C ASN A 277 -1.95 6.31 5.31
N LEU A 278 -1.28 6.07 6.44
CA LEU A 278 0.15 6.36 6.60
C LEU A 278 1.01 5.64 5.54
N THR A 279 0.57 4.49 5.03
CA THR A 279 1.30 3.77 3.98
C THR A 279 1.40 4.57 2.67
N ALA A 280 0.55 5.59 2.47
CA ALA A 280 0.64 6.54 1.37
C ALA A 280 1.99 7.26 1.27
N THR A 281 2.67 7.44 2.40
CA THR A 281 4.02 8.01 2.47
C THR A 281 5.01 7.29 1.55
N SER A 282 4.78 6.00 1.23
CA SER A 282 5.59 5.22 0.29
C SER A 282 5.60 5.82 -1.13
N LEU A 283 4.48 6.38 -1.62
CA LEU A 283 4.45 7.04 -2.93
C LEU A 283 5.28 8.32 -2.92
N LEU A 284 5.17 9.11 -1.86
CA LEU A 284 5.91 10.34 -1.69
C LEU A 284 7.41 10.04 -1.58
N LEU A 285 7.78 9.02 -0.80
CA LEU A 285 9.16 8.58 -0.66
C LEU A 285 9.71 8.09 -2.00
N HIS A 286 8.93 7.34 -2.78
CA HIS A 286 9.35 6.88 -4.10
C HIS A 286 9.61 8.06 -5.05
N ALA A 287 8.74 9.06 -5.07
CA ALA A 287 8.95 10.28 -5.85
C ALA A 287 10.17 11.07 -5.35
N PHE A 288 10.39 11.15 -4.03
CA PHE A 288 11.57 11.75 -3.44
C PHE A 288 12.85 11.06 -3.90
N MET A 289 12.91 9.72 -3.89
CA MET A 289 14.09 8.96 -4.30
C MET A 289 14.50 9.23 -5.75
N PHE A 290 13.55 9.52 -6.64
CA PHE A 290 13.83 9.87 -8.04
C PHE A 290 14.19 11.33 -8.28
N THR A 291 13.80 12.24 -7.38
CA THR A 291 13.78 13.69 -7.68
C THR A 291 14.63 14.51 -6.74
N GLY A 292 14.80 14.06 -5.49
CA GLY A 292 15.38 14.83 -4.40
C GLY A 292 14.55 16.06 -3.98
N GLU A 293 13.33 16.23 -4.51
CA GLU A 293 12.53 17.44 -4.26
C GLU A 293 11.98 17.46 -2.82
N ALA A 294 12.29 18.54 -2.09
CA ALA A 294 11.97 18.67 -0.67
C ALA A 294 10.46 18.58 -0.34
N LYS A 295 9.57 18.90 -1.28
CA LYS A 295 8.10 18.85 -1.07
C LYS A 295 7.61 17.46 -0.68
N TYR A 296 8.23 16.40 -1.21
CA TYR A 296 7.84 15.02 -0.93
C TYR A 296 8.19 14.64 0.50
N ARG A 297 9.43 14.95 0.92
CA ARG A 297 9.90 14.76 2.29
C ARG A 297 9.05 15.56 3.29
N GLN A 298 8.81 16.84 3.00
CA GLN A 298 8.03 17.71 3.87
C GLN A 298 6.61 17.17 4.10
N TRP A 299 5.95 16.68 3.05
CA TRP A 299 4.63 16.06 3.18
C TRP A 299 4.64 14.85 4.13
N ILE A 300 5.65 13.97 4.02
CA ILE A 300 5.78 12.80 4.90
C ILE A 300 5.97 13.24 6.34
N GLU A 301 6.92 14.15 6.60
CA GLU A 301 7.21 14.65 7.94
C GLU A 301 5.97 15.32 8.56
N ASP A 302 5.25 16.13 7.79
CA ASP A 302 4.02 16.78 8.24
C ASP A 302 2.91 15.79 8.58
N TYR A 303 2.72 14.77 7.74
CA TYR A 303 1.64 13.81 7.91
C TYR A 303 1.89 12.85 9.07
N VAL A 304 3.11 12.33 9.20
CA VAL A 304 3.54 11.49 10.33
C VAL A 304 3.46 12.27 11.64
N THR A 305 3.95 13.52 11.66
CA THR A 305 3.86 14.38 12.85
C THR A 305 2.41 14.61 13.28
N ALA A 306 1.48 14.76 12.33
CA ALA A 306 0.07 14.93 12.66
C ALA A 306 -0.53 13.67 13.33
N TRP A 307 -0.13 12.47 12.91
CA TRP A 307 -0.54 11.21 13.55
C TRP A 307 0.09 11.00 14.92
N LEU A 308 1.36 11.37 15.09
CA LEU A 308 2.02 11.37 16.40
C LEU A 308 1.29 12.30 17.38
N GLU A 309 0.94 13.51 16.94
CA GLU A 309 0.22 14.46 17.78
C GLU A 309 -1.18 13.98 18.15
N ARG A 310 -1.94 13.40 17.20
CA ARG A 310 -3.24 12.79 17.48
C ARG A 310 -3.13 11.65 18.50
N THR A 311 -2.08 10.83 18.40
CA THR A 311 -1.80 9.77 19.37
C THR A 311 -1.51 10.35 20.76
N ARG A 312 -0.69 11.41 20.86
CA ARG A 312 -0.43 12.10 22.14
C ARG A 312 -1.69 12.68 22.75
N GLN A 313 -2.53 13.34 21.94
CA GLN A 313 -3.81 13.91 22.37
C GLN A 313 -4.80 12.83 22.83
N ASN A 314 -4.69 11.61 22.28
CA ASN A 314 -5.49 10.45 22.66
C ASN A 314 -4.83 9.60 23.77
N GLY A 315 -4.06 10.23 24.67
CA GLY A 315 -3.48 9.56 25.83
C GLY A 315 -2.38 8.55 25.51
N GLY A 316 -1.71 8.70 24.36
CA GLY A 316 -0.65 7.80 23.89
C GLY A 316 -1.15 6.55 23.16
N ILE A 317 -2.47 6.43 22.95
CA ILE A 317 -3.06 5.34 22.18
C ILE A 317 -3.36 5.84 20.77
N LEU A 318 -2.92 5.11 19.74
CA LEU A 318 -3.21 5.44 18.35
C LEU A 318 -4.73 5.39 18.09
N PRO A 319 -5.39 6.54 17.81
CA PRO A 319 -6.79 6.52 17.39
C PRO A 319 -6.90 5.88 16.01
N ASP A 320 -7.94 5.09 15.78
CA ASP A 320 -8.14 4.45 14.47
C ASP A 320 -9.09 5.21 13.53
N ASN A 321 -9.59 6.38 13.97
CA ASN A 321 -10.46 7.23 13.17
C ASN A 321 -10.35 8.71 13.55
N VAL A 322 -10.28 9.56 12.53
CA VAL A 322 -10.23 11.03 12.64
C VAL A 322 -11.21 11.60 11.62
N GLY A 323 -12.20 12.39 12.05
CA GLY A 323 -13.17 12.96 11.11
C GLY A 323 -12.62 14.09 10.25
N LEU A 324 -13.41 14.55 9.28
CA LEU A 324 -13.02 15.62 8.35
C LEU A 324 -12.81 16.98 9.02
N SER A 325 -13.25 17.15 10.27
CA SER A 325 -12.91 18.33 11.08
C SER A 325 -11.53 18.26 11.74
N GLY A 326 -10.86 17.10 11.67
CA GLY A 326 -9.64 16.79 12.41
C GLY A 326 -9.88 16.24 13.82
N ARG A 327 -11.14 16.13 14.27
CA ARG A 327 -11.48 15.55 15.58
C ARG A 327 -11.45 14.01 15.55
N VAL A 328 -10.72 13.42 16.49
CA VAL A 328 -10.77 11.98 16.77
C VAL A 328 -12.19 11.58 17.18
N GLY A 329 -12.71 10.48 16.64
CA GLY A 329 -14.03 9.95 17.04
C GLY A 329 -15.23 10.72 16.51
N GLU A 330 -15.06 11.68 15.59
CA GLU A 330 -16.13 12.60 15.13
C GLU A 330 -17.40 11.87 14.67
N TYR A 331 -17.24 10.83 13.86
CA TYR A 331 -18.36 10.04 13.33
C TYR A 331 -18.67 8.80 14.16
N MET A 332 -17.98 8.64 15.30
CA MET A 332 -18.05 7.47 16.18
C MET A 332 -18.56 7.83 17.59
N GLY A 333 -19.25 8.98 17.72
CA GLY A 333 -19.78 9.45 19.00
C GLY A 333 -18.68 9.74 20.03
N GLY A 334 -17.52 10.20 19.58
CA GLY A 334 -16.35 10.47 20.42
C GLY A 334 -15.47 9.23 20.71
N LYS A 335 -15.84 8.04 20.24
CA LYS A 335 -14.98 6.86 20.37
C LYS A 335 -13.78 6.95 19.42
N TRP A 336 -12.58 6.89 19.97
CA TRP A 336 -11.32 6.89 19.20
C TRP A 336 -11.05 5.57 18.43
N TRP A 337 -11.93 4.57 18.60
CA TRP A 337 -11.86 3.26 17.95
C TRP A 337 -13.11 2.95 17.11
N GLY A 338 -12.98 2.03 16.15
CA GLY A 338 -14.04 1.56 15.24
C GLY A 338 -13.97 2.13 13.81
N GLY A 339 -12.83 2.66 13.41
CA GLY A 339 -12.51 3.02 12.03
C GLY A 339 -12.22 1.83 11.11
N TYR A 340 -12.02 2.12 9.83
CA TYR A 340 -11.68 1.13 8.80
C TYR A 340 -10.27 0.58 9.01
N TYR A 341 -10.07 -0.75 8.95
CA TYR A 341 -8.85 -1.40 9.44
C TYR A 341 -8.46 -0.98 10.86
N GLY A 342 -9.45 -0.55 11.66
CA GLY A 342 -9.31 -0.15 13.05
C GLY A 342 -9.23 -1.32 14.01
N TRP A 343 -9.18 -1.04 15.30
CA TRP A 343 -9.00 -2.03 16.37
C TRP A 343 -10.04 -3.15 16.39
N ARG A 344 -11.24 -2.89 15.83
CA ARG A 344 -12.35 -3.85 15.73
C ARG A 344 -12.43 -4.54 14.36
N TRP A 345 -11.80 -3.99 13.33
CA TRP A 345 -11.91 -4.50 11.96
C TRP A 345 -11.18 -5.85 11.83
N PRO A 346 -11.61 -6.75 10.92
CA PRO A 346 -10.84 -7.93 10.55
C PRO A 346 -9.37 -7.60 10.27
N HIS A 347 -8.45 -8.32 10.91
CA HIS A 347 -6.99 -8.09 10.78
C HIS A 347 -6.50 -6.69 11.20
N GLY A 348 -7.33 -5.93 11.92
CA GLY A 348 -7.06 -4.53 12.25
C GLY A 348 -5.79 -4.31 13.09
N LEU A 349 -5.53 -5.17 14.10
CA LEU A 349 -4.36 -5.04 14.97
C LEU A 349 -3.05 -4.96 14.18
N PHE A 350 -2.85 -5.85 13.19
CA PHE A 350 -1.63 -5.88 12.39
C PHE A 350 -1.47 -4.59 11.58
N ASN A 351 -2.53 -4.13 10.94
CA ASN A 351 -2.52 -2.90 10.14
C ASN A 351 -2.23 -1.66 11.00
N GLN A 352 -2.74 -1.62 12.23
CA GLN A 352 -2.42 -0.55 13.18
C GLN A 352 -0.94 -0.57 13.58
N VAL A 353 -0.40 -1.75 13.91
CA VAL A 353 1.02 -1.90 14.30
C VAL A 353 1.94 -1.57 13.13
N GLU A 354 1.63 -2.03 11.91
CA GLU A 354 2.40 -1.71 10.71
C GLU A 354 2.43 -0.21 10.43
N ALA A 355 1.30 0.49 10.60
CA ALA A 355 1.24 1.94 10.47
C ALA A 355 2.18 2.65 11.46
N THR A 356 2.32 2.15 12.69
CA THR A 356 3.25 2.74 13.67
C THR A 356 4.73 2.55 13.35
N LEU A 357 5.10 1.65 12.43
CA LEU A 357 6.50 1.47 12.01
C LEU A 357 6.97 2.60 11.07
N ILE A 358 6.04 3.39 10.53
CA ILE A 358 6.35 4.51 9.65
C ILE A 358 6.83 5.73 10.44
N GLY A 359 6.42 5.89 11.71
CA GLY A 359 6.88 6.96 12.59
C GLY A 359 6.21 7.01 13.96
#